data_AF-A0AA95JHH9-F1
#
_entry.id   AF-A0AA95JHH9-F1
#
_cell.length_a   1.000
_cell.length_b   1.000
_cell.length_c   1.000
_cell.angle_alpha   90.00
_cell.angle_beta   90.00
_cell.angle_gamma   90.00
#
_symmetry.space_group_name_H-M   'P 1'
#
loop_
_entity.id
_entity.type
_entity.pdbx_description
1 polymer ?
#
loop_
_entity_poly.entity_id
_entity_poly.type
_entity_poly.pdbx_seq_one_letter_code
_entity_poly.pdbx_strand_id
1 'polypeptide(L)'
;MPRKPFLMACLMIVSCSVAVASCATSGAALPRAEDLRVQPKPVPSDEVLTSRIAGEQHDNAVEAWGEAGWAQVGRLCRFFDTIGMKGLECPRESVQ
;
A
#
# COMPACT_ATOMS: atom_id res chain seq x y z
N MET A 1 37.93 -43.22 -10.20
CA MET A 1 37.60 -42.74 -8.83
C MET A 1 37.56 -41.22 -8.85
N PRO A 2 36.38 -40.56 -8.92
CA PRO A 2 36.33 -39.11 -8.95
C PRO A 2 36.68 -38.56 -7.56
N ARG A 3 37.54 -37.54 -7.58
CA ARG A 3 38.32 -37.05 -6.45
C ARG A 3 37.41 -36.26 -5.51
N LYS A 4 37.38 -36.66 -4.22
CA LYS A 4 36.77 -35.94 -3.07
C LYS A 4 36.80 -34.40 -3.16
N PRO A 5 37.86 -33.72 -3.64
CA PRO A 5 37.85 -32.26 -3.79
C PRO A 5 36.79 -31.70 -4.76
N PHE A 6 36.42 -32.43 -5.83
CA PHE A 6 35.40 -31.96 -6.77
C PHE A 6 34.00 -31.96 -6.13
N LEU A 7 33.69 -32.96 -5.30
CA LEU A 7 32.41 -33.06 -4.58
C LEU A 7 32.25 -31.94 -3.54
N MET A 8 33.33 -31.58 -2.82
CA MET A 8 33.29 -30.46 -1.87
C MET A 8 33.16 -29.10 -2.56
N ALA A 9 33.85 -28.90 -3.69
CA ALA A 9 33.73 -27.66 -4.46
C ALA A 9 32.29 -27.45 -4.99
N CYS A 10 31.65 -28.51 -5.48
CA CYS A 10 30.25 -28.42 -5.94
C CYS A 10 29.28 -28.09 -4.80
N LEU A 11 29.45 -28.68 -3.61
CA LEU A 11 28.62 -28.38 -2.44
C LEU A 11 28.72 -26.91 -2.00
N MET A 12 29.94 -26.34 -2.01
CA MET A 12 30.16 -24.94 -1.65
C MET A 12 29.56 -23.95 -2.67
N ILE A 13 29.62 -24.28 -3.96
CA ILE A 13 29.02 -23.45 -5.02
C ILE A 13 27.49 -23.48 -4.92
N VAL A 14 26.90 -24.67 -4.67
CA VAL A 14 25.45 -24.80 -4.48
C VAL A 14 24.97 -24.01 -3.26
N SER A 15 25.70 -24.03 -2.14
CA SER A 15 25.32 -23.25 -0.95
C SER A 15 25.38 -21.73 -1.16
N CYS A 16 26.36 -21.23 -1.93
CA CYS A 16 26.42 -19.80 -2.28
C CYS A 16 25.24 -19.40 -3.18
N SER A 17 24.80 -20.29 -4.08
CA SER A 17 23.72 -20.00 -5.04
C SER A 17 22.36 -19.82 -4.36
N VAL A 18 22.09 -20.61 -3.31
CA VAL A 18 20.81 -20.54 -2.56
C VAL A 18 20.73 -19.27 -1.70
N ALA A 19 21.86 -18.78 -1.17
CA ALA A 19 21.89 -17.56 -0.36
C ALA A 19 21.52 -16.30 -1.17
N VAL A 20 21.89 -16.21 -2.45
CA VAL A 20 21.57 -15.05 -3.30
C VAL A 20 20.13 -15.04 -3.79
N ALA A 21 19.51 -16.22 -3.97
CA ALA A 21 18.11 -16.32 -4.40
C ALA A 21 17.12 -15.87 -3.31
N SER A 22 17.51 -15.91 -2.04
CA SER A 22 16.67 -15.45 -0.92
C SER A 22 16.61 -13.91 -0.79
N CYS A 23 17.43 -13.17 -1.54
CA CYS A 23 17.37 -11.71 -1.63
C CYS A 23 16.45 -11.21 -2.74
N ALA A 24 15.62 -12.08 -3.33
CA ALA A 24 14.47 -11.64 -4.08
C ALA A 24 13.44 -11.06 -3.09
N THR A 25 13.68 -9.82 -2.65
CA THR A 25 12.62 -8.95 -2.14
C THR A 25 11.51 -9.08 -3.16
N SER A 26 10.40 -9.72 -2.78
CA SER A 26 9.22 -9.83 -3.62
C SER A 26 8.93 -8.42 -4.10
N GLY A 27 9.19 -8.14 -5.38
CA GLY A 27 8.94 -6.81 -5.94
C GLY A 27 7.49 -6.52 -5.63
N ALA A 28 7.23 -5.57 -4.73
CA ALA A 28 5.89 -5.43 -4.19
C ALA A 28 4.95 -5.21 -5.36
N ALA A 29 3.86 -5.99 -5.39
CA ALA A 29 2.78 -5.77 -6.34
C ALA A 29 2.44 -4.28 -6.30
N LEU A 30 2.43 -3.62 -7.46
CA LEU A 30 2.10 -2.20 -7.58
C LEU A 30 0.83 -1.89 -6.77
N PRO A 31 0.70 -0.67 -6.20
CA PRO A 31 -0.52 -0.29 -5.52
C PRO A 31 -1.69 -0.43 -6.51
N ARG A 32 -2.86 -0.78 -5.97
CA ARG A 32 -4.07 -0.90 -6.80
C ARG A 32 -4.34 0.43 -7.48
N ALA A 33 -4.75 0.41 -8.75
CA ALA A 33 -4.99 1.64 -9.50
C ALA A 33 -6.05 2.54 -8.83
N GLU A 34 -7.00 1.94 -8.12
CA GLU A 34 -8.01 2.62 -7.32
C GLU A 34 -7.39 3.48 -6.20
N ASP A 35 -6.28 3.02 -5.62
CA ASP A 35 -5.58 3.75 -4.56
C ASP A 35 -4.79 4.95 -5.09
N LEU A 36 -4.63 5.09 -6.41
CA LEU A 36 -4.04 6.26 -7.06
C LEU A 36 -5.09 7.18 -7.71
N ARG A 37 -6.36 6.75 -7.77
CA ARG A 37 -7.44 7.56 -8.34
C ARG A 37 -7.85 8.64 -7.33
N VAL A 38 -7.76 9.90 -7.73
CA VAL A 38 -8.24 11.03 -6.93
C VAL A 38 -9.76 11.11 -7.07
N GLN A 39 -10.48 10.95 -5.96
CA GLN A 39 -11.92 11.15 -5.93
C GLN A 39 -12.22 12.66 -5.86
N PRO A 40 -13.12 13.18 -6.72
CA PRO A 40 -13.47 14.59 -6.67
C PRO A 40 -14.15 14.90 -5.33
N LYS A 41 -13.76 16.03 -4.73
CA LYS A 41 -14.45 16.53 -3.54
C LYS A 41 -15.89 16.89 -3.90
N PRO A 42 -16.89 16.56 -3.05
CA PRO A 42 -18.26 17.03 -3.24
C PRO A 42 -18.31 18.56 -3.39
N VAL A 43 -19.05 19.03 -4.39
CA VAL A 43 -19.29 20.46 -4.64
C VAL A 43 -20.68 20.80 -4.10
N PRO A 44 -20.83 21.87 -3.29
CA PRO A 44 -22.15 22.26 -2.79
C PRO A 44 -23.03 22.74 -3.96
N SER A 45 -24.30 22.35 -3.95
CA SER A 45 -25.30 22.92 -4.85
C SER A 45 -25.84 24.24 -4.30
N ASP A 46 -26.47 25.06 -5.14
CA ASP A 46 -27.11 26.31 -4.70
C ASP A 46 -28.20 26.07 -3.62
N GLU A 47 -28.80 24.88 -3.59
CA GLU A 47 -29.81 24.50 -2.60
C GLU A 47 -29.25 24.50 -1.17
N VAL A 48 -27.94 24.23 -1.00
CA VAL A 48 -27.25 24.27 0.30
C VAL A 48 -27.39 25.65 0.97
N LEU A 49 -27.48 26.73 0.19
CA LEU A 49 -27.61 28.10 0.71
C LEU A 49 -28.99 28.39 1.33
N THR A 50 -30.00 27.62 0.96
CA THR A 50 -31.40 27.90 1.29
C THR A 50 -32.10 26.77 2.04
N SER A 51 -31.49 25.58 2.09
CA SER A 51 -32.04 24.39 2.73
C SER A 51 -31.07 23.80 3.75
N ARG A 52 -31.50 23.74 5.02
CA ARG A 52 -30.75 23.05 6.08
C ARG A 52 -30.50 21.58 5.75
N ILE A 53 -31.49 20.89 5.18
CA ILE A 53 -31.38 19.47 4.84
C ILE A 53 -30.33 19.26 3.75
N ALA A 54 -30.30 20.13 2.73
CA ALA A 54 -29.29 20.07 1.68
C ALA A 54 -27.88 20.35 2.25
N GLY A 55 -27.77 21.27 3.20
CA GLY A 55 -26.52 21.51 3.94
C GLY A 55 -26.04 20.28 4.71
N GLU A 56 -26.89 19.66 5.51
CA GLU A 56 -26.56 18.45 6.27
C GLU A 56 -26.15 17.29 5.35
N GLN A 57 -26.82 17.13 4.22
CA GLN A 57 -26.46 16.12 3.22
C GLN A 57 -25.09 16.39 2.57
N HIS A 58 -24.78 17.66 2.28
CA HIS A 58 -23.50 18.04 1.73
C HIS A 58 -22.37 17.79 2.74
N ASP A 59 -22.55 18.19 4.00
CA ASP A 59 -21.56 17.97 5.06
C ASP A 59 -21.27 16.48 5.24
N ASN A 60 -22.32 15.64 5.31
CA ASN A 60 -22.16 14.18 5.36
C ASN A 60 -21.39 13.63 4.15
N ALA A 61 -21.63 14.15 2.94
CA ALA A 61 -20.90 13.74 1.75
C ALA A 61 -19.42 14.14 1.81
N VAL A 62 -19.11 15.32 2.36
CA VAL A 62 -17.73 15.79 2.56
C VAL A 62 -17.00 14.92 3.58
N GLU A 63 -17.64 14.57 4.69
CA GLU A 63 -17.05 13.68 5.71
C GLU A 63 -16.80 12.27 5.13
N ALA A 64 -17.78 11.69 4.45
CA ALA A 64 -17.62 10.38 3.80
C ALA A 64 -16.51 10.37 2.74
N TRP A 65 -16.40 11.46 1.95
CA TRP A 65 -15.29 11.64 1.00
C TRP A 65 -13.94 11.72 1.72
N GLY A 66 -13.88 12.42 2.85
CA GLY A 66 -12.68 12.55 3.68
C GLY A 66 -12.23 11.21 4.26
N GLU A 67 -13.15 10.45 4.87
CA GLU A 67 -12.90 9.12 5.41
C GLU A 67 -12.37 8.16 4.32
N ALA A 68 -13.01 8.14 3.15
CA ALA A 68 -12.57 7.33 2.03
C ALA A 68 -11.16 7.71 1.54
N GLY A 69 -10.86 9.01 1.49
CA GLY A 69 -9.54 9.55 1.15
C GLY A 69 -8.46 9.15 2.16
N TRP A 70 -8.74 9.26 3.45
CA TRP A 70 -7.80 8.85 4.50
C TRP A 70 -7.56 7.34 4.52
N ALA A 71 -8.60 6.54 4.28
CA ALA A 71 -8.46 5.10 4.11
C ALA A 71 -7.54 4.74 2.93
N GLN A 72 -7.66 5.48 1.82
CA GLN A 72 -6.79 5.35 0.65
C GLN A 72 -5.33 5.71 0.94
N VAL A 73 -5.08 6.82 1.63
CA VAL A 73 -3.73 7.21 2.09
C VAL A 73 -3.14 6.15 3.02
N GLY A 74 -3.93 5.59 3.94
CA GLY A 74 -3.49 4.53 4.84
C GLY A 74 -3.02 3.28 4.09
N ARG A 75 -3.73 2.87 3.03
CA ARG A 75 -3.33 1.74 2.17
C ARG A 75 -2.03 2.03 1.43
N LEU A 76 -1.87 3.22 0.86
CA LEU A 76 -0.63 3.63 0.20
C LEU A 76 0.55 3.66 1.18
N CYS A 77 0.35 4.18 2.39
CA CYS A 77 1.39 4.17 3.42
C CYS A 77 1.91 2.74 3.67
N ARG A 78 1.00 1.78 3.90
CA ARG A 78 1.38 0.39 4.14
C ARG A 78 2.08 -0.25 2.94
N PHE A 79 1.67 0.10 1.72
CA PHE A 79 2.40 -0.29 0.52
C PHE A 79 3.85 0.23 0.53
N PHE A 80 4.06 1.51 0.84
CA PHE A 80 5.40 2.11 0.89
C PHE A 80 6.26 1.54 2.03
N ASP A 81 5.67 1.24 3.18
CA ASP A 81 6.32 0.53 4.28
C ASP A 81 6.78 -0.88 3.85
N THR A 82 5.93 -1.59 3.11
CA THR A 82 6.23 -2.93 2.57
C THR A 82 7.43 -2.93 1.61
N ILE A 83 7.63 -1.87 0.82
CA ILE A 83 8.81 -1.73 -0.06
C ILE A 83 10.04 -1.14 0.65
N GLY A 84 9.97 -0.94 1.96
CA GLY A 84 11.10 -0.57 2.79
C GLY A 84 11.34 0.94 2.95
N MET A 85 10.36 1.78 2.63
CA MET A 85 10.44 3.21 2.93
C MET A 85 10.53 3.41 4.45
N LYS A 86 11.59 4.10 4.90
CA LYS A 86 11.86 4.30 6.33
C LYS A 86 11.16 5.54 6.87
N GLY A 87 10.82 5.52 8.15
CA GLY A 87 10.23 6.65 8.87
C GLY A 87 8.72 6.83 8.65
N LEU A 88 8.02 5.78 8.23
CA LEU A 88 6.57 5.81 8.09
C LEU A 88 5.87 5.36 9.38
N GLU A 89 4.83 6.08 9.77
CA GLU A 89 3.89 5.69 10.81
C GLU A 89 2.54 5.40 10.17
N CYS A 90 2.38 4.16 9.66
CA CYS A 90 1.17 3.81 8.92
C CYS A 90 0.01 3.44 9.85
N PRO A 91 -1.20 3.95 9.59
CA PRO A 91 -2.37 3.58 10.39
C PRO A 91 -2.66 2.08 10.23
N ARG A 92 -3.01 1.44 11.35
CA ARG A 92 -3.55 0.08 11.35
C ARG A 92 -4.86 0.06 10.56
N GLU A 93 -5.20 -1.10 10.02
CA GLU A 93 -6.52 -1.29 9.44
C GLU A 93 -7.56 -1.06 10.54
N SER A 94 -8.39 -0.04 10.37
CA SER A 94 -9.55 0.17 11.21
C SER A 94 -10.41 -1.08 11.10
N VAL A 95 -10.67 -1.73 12.23
CA VAL A 95 -11.75 -2.72 12.32
C VAL A 95 -13.02 -1.92 12.09
N GLN A 96 -13.61 -2.07 10.90
CA GLN A 96 -14.91 -1.52 10.58
C GLN A 96 -15.99 -2.48 11.05
#